data_AF-A0A178Z519-F1
#
_entry.id   AF-A0A178Z519-F1
#
_cell.length_a   1.000
_cell.length_b   1.000
_cell.length_c   1.000
_cell.angle_alpha   90.00
_cell.angle_beta   90.00
_cell.angle_gamma   90.00
#
_symmetry.space_group_name_H-M   'P 1'
#
loop_
_entity.id
_entity.type
_entity.pdbx_description
1 polymer ?
#
loop_
_entity_poly.entity_id
_entity_poly.type
_entity_poly.pdbx_seq_one_letter_code
_entity_poly.pdbx_strand_id
1 'polypeptide(L)'
;MARDTNGSPNGTPYTLYHNYYSICSIMMRYLMRIRGDPASPAVKMDVTEHNVDIFSEEQFSEDYLLKVNPNGQVPVLGSPVAFSFPLAQTTAISAYVSERYPALLPKAHAETIEKSLKQMHDLNFFTLSFLKSPKLASGFADVALKRLARNDISEEYRKALEYKLMILKRDKVDALHPEKIHSEVNKAVAYLEEVASYLEPEAGPWMFGQPRPTALDAHLVVMIARLQDVGRGSIIPDALKEYAEKATSTPEWIEVMEGRRTMYDGSGAGLVRQD
;
A
#
# COMPACT_ATOMS: atom_id res chain seq x y z
N MET A 1 20.06 -3.87 8.56
CA MET A 1 19.10 -3.69 9.68
C MET A 1 18.16 -2.53 9.41
N ALA A 2 16.84 -2.70 9.57
CA ALA A 2 15.89 -1.59 9.51
C ALA A 2 16.23 -0.59 10.63
N ARG A 3 16.44 0.69 10.29
CA ARG A 3 16.68 1.72 11.31
C ARG A 3 15.35 1.98 12.01
N ASP A 4 15.33 1.72 13.31
CA ASP A 4 14.25 2.12 14.21
C ASP A 4 13.87 3.57 13.94
N THR A 5 12.60 3.83 13.68
CA THR A 5 12.08 5.19 13.61
C THR A 5 12.04 5.76 15.03
N ASN A 6 13.18 6.20 15.57
CA ASN A 6 13.31 6.94 16.83
C ASN A 6 12.22 6.63 17.86
N GLY A 7 12.32 5.43 18.45
CA GLY A 7 11.40 5.01 19.49
C GLY A 7 11.39 6.01 20.63
N SER A 8 10.22 6.58 20.92
CA SER A 8 10.05 7.56 21.99
C SER A 8 9.44 6.81 23.18
N PRO A 9 10.02 6.84 24.38
CA PRO A 9 9.51 6.09 25.54
C PRO A 9 8.07 6.46 25.96
N ASN A 10 7.49 7.50 25.36
CA ASN A 10 6.13 7.99 25.60
C ASN A 10 5.18 7.86 24.39
N GLY A 11 5.61 7.28 23.27
CA GLY A 11 4.75 7.08 22.09
C GLY A 11 3.96 5.77 22.20
N THR A 12 2.75 5.71 21.64
CA THR A 12 2.02 4.44 21.54
C THR A 12 2.74 3.55 20.53
N PRO A 13 3.10 2.30 20.88
CA PRO A 13 3.84 1.42 19.98
C PRO A 13 2.93 0.83 18.91
N TYR A 14 3.39 0.89 17.67
CA TYR A 14 2.75 0.30 16.50
C TYR A 14 3.76 -0.53 15.69
N THR A 15 3.23 -1.49 14.95
CA THR A 15 3.97 -2.24 13.95
C THR A 15 3.24 -2.16 12.62
N LEU A 16 3.91 -1.67 11.59
CA LEU A 16 3.45 -1.70 10.22
C LEU A 16 4.02 -2.96 9.55
N TYR A 17 3.20 -3.99 9.44
CA TYR A 17 3.51 -5.17 8.64
C TYR A 17 3.36 -4.82 7.17
N HIS A 18 4.42 -5.00 6.39
CA HIS A 18 4.46 -4.54 5.00
C HIS A 18 5.25 -5.48 4.12
N ASN A 19 5.12 -5.33 2.80
CA ASN A 19 6.11 -5.86 1.87
C ASN A 19 6.65 -4.73 0.99
N TYR A 20 7.94 -4.74 0.70
CA TYR A 20 8.59 -3.68 -0.07
C TYR A 20 8.03 -3.46 -1.49
N TYR A 21 7.39 -4.46 -2.07
CA TYR A 21 6.85 -4.40 -3.45
C TYR A 21 5.32 -4.48 -3.51
N SER A 22 4.64 -4.53 -2.36
CA SER A 22 3.18 -4.36 -2.32
C SER A 22 2.85 -2.87 -2.50
N ILE A 23 2.05 -2.53 -3.50
CA ILE A 23 1.68 -1.13 -3.77
C ILE A 23 1.06 -0.46 -2.54
N CYS A 24 0.09 -1.12 -1.89
CA CYS A 24 -0.55 -0.62 -0.67
C CYS A 24 0.44 -0.48 0.49
N SER A 25 1.44 -1.37 0.57
CA SER A 25 2.49 -1.27 1.59
C SER A 25 3.38 -0.06 1.35
N ILE A 26 3.77 0.21 0.11
CA ILE A 26 4.54 1.41 -0.24
C ILE A 26 3.72 2.66 0.10
N MET A 27 2.42 2.69 -0.21
CA MET A 27 1.51 3.78 0.18
C MET A 27 1.56 4.05 1.68
N MET A 28 1.47 3.02 2.52
CA MET A 28 1.49 3.21 3.98
C MET A 28 2.86 3.60 4.50
N ARG A 29 3.95 3.02 3.97
CA ARG A 29 5.31 3.43 4.36
C ARG A 29 5.57 4.89 4.02
N TYR A 30 5.14 5.33 2.84
CA TYR A 30 5.26 6.71 2.41
C TYR A 30 4.36 7.65 3.21
N LEU A 31 3.10 7.27 3.46
CA LEU A 31 2.19 7.98 4.36
C LEU A 31 2.84 8.22 5.73
N MET A 32 3.46 7.18 6.31
CA MET A 32 4.16 7.32 7.58
C MET A 32 5.27 8.35 7.47
N ARG A 33 6.12 8.31 6.45
CA ARG A 33 7.23 9.27 6.33
C ARG A 33 6.77 10.72 6.16
N ILE A 34 5.65 10.96 5.49
CA ILE A 34 5.19 12.33 5.21
C ILE A 34 4.15 12.89 6.20
N ARG A 35 3.72 12.09 7.19
CA ARG A 35 2.61 12.40 8.13
C ARG A 35 2.73 13.74 8.89
N GLY A 36 3.93 14.27 9.02
CA GLY A 36 4.18 15.52 9.75
C GLY A 36 3.98 15.36 11.25
N ASP A 37 3.62 16.46 11.91
CA ASP A 37 3.49 16.51 13.36
C ASP A 37 2.15 15.94 13.84
N PRO A 38 2.16 15.23 14.99
CA PRO A 38 0.93 14.73 15.58
C PRO A 38 0.06 15.88 16.12
N ALA A 39 -1.26 15.69 16.17
CA ALA A 39 -2.20 16.66 16.73
C ALA A 39 -1.91 17.00 18.19
N SER A 40 -1.29 16.07 18.92
CA SER A 40 -0.76 16.28 20.27
C SER A 40 0.33 15.23 20.58
N PRO A 41 1.19 15.46 21.59
CA PRO A 41 2.15 14.44 22.02
C PRO A 41 1.52 13.10 22.40
N ALA A 42 0.28 13.11 22.92
CA ALA A 42 -0.42 11.91 23.38
C ALA A 42 -0.87 10.97 22.25
N VAL A 43 -1.03 11.49 21.02
CA VAL A 43 -1.43 10.68 19.86
C VAL A 43 -0.26 10.34 18.95
N LYS A 44 0.96 10.69 19.34
CA LYS A 44 2.17 10.37 18.60
C LYS A 44 2.31 8.86 18.44
N MET A 45 2.41 8.42 17.19
CA MET A 45 2.63 7.03 16.84
C MET A 45 4.12 6.73 16.74
N ASP A 46 4.56 5.72 17.46
CA ASP A 46 5.89 5.12 17.35
C ASP A 46 5.78 3.85 16.50
N VAL A 47 6.18 3.92 15.22
CA VAL A 47 5.83 2.92 14.20
C VAL A 47 7.06 2.15 13.76
N THR A 48 7.18 0.91 14.23
CA THR A 48 8.19 -0.04 13.73
C THR A 48 7.72 -0.66 12.41
N GLU A 49 8.66 -0.88 11.49
CA GLU A 49 8.39 -1.52 10.20
C GLU A 49 8.77 -3.01 10.26
N HIS A 50 7.85 -3.91 9.90
CA HIS A 50 8.07 -5.34 9.83
C HIS A 50 7.83 -5.84 8.41
N ASN A 51 8.90 -6.24 7.71
CA ASN A 51 8.78 -6.78 6.36
C ASN A 51 8.31 -8.23 6.38
N VAL A 52 7.14 -8.48 5.81
CA VAL A 52 6.58 -9.79 5.51
C VAL A 52 7.03 -10.19 4.11
N ASP A 53 7.82 -11.25 3.99
CA ASP A 53 8.29 -11.74 2.70
C ASP A 53 7.19 -12.53 1.97
N ILE A 54 6.47 -11.82 1.10
CA ILE A 54 5.37 -12.41 0.33
C ILE A 54 5.84 -13.36 -0.78
N PHE A 55 7.13 -13.30 -1.15
CA PHE A 55 7.73 -14.16 -2.16
C PHE A 55 8.19 -15.49 -1.56
N SER A 56 8.58 -15.49 -0.29
CA SER A 56 8.76 -16.71 0.51
C SER A 56 7.46 -17.22 1.17
N GLU A 57 6.32 -16.63 0.79
CA GLU A 57 4.98 -17.04 1.24
C GLU A 57 4.69 -16.85 2.74
N GLU A 58 5.38 -15.94 3.42
CA GLU A 58 5.22 -15.69 4.87
C GLU A 58 3.78 -15.30 5.24
N GLN A 59 3.08 -14.59 4.35
CA GLN A 59 1.67 -14.19 4.44
C GLN A 59 0.67 -15.36 4.37
N PHE A 60 1.16 -16.59 4.17
CA PHE A 60 0.39 -17.83 4.28
C PHE A 60 0.73 -18.60 5.56
N SER A 61 1.68 -18.17 6.37
CA SER A 61 1.99 -18.84 7.64
C SER A 61 0.77 -18.83 8.57
N GLU A 62 0.66 -19.87 9.39
CA GLU A 62 -0.42 -19.98 10.37
C GLU A 62 -0.41 -18.81 11.35
N ASP A 63 0.78 -18.42 11.82
CA ASP A 63 0.95 -17.27 12.73
C ASP A 63 0.41 -15.98 12.10
N TYR A 64 0.78 -15.70 10.84
CA TYR A 64 0.30 -14.50 10.14
C TYR A 64 -1.22 -14.52 9.93
N LEU A 65 -1.78 -15.63 9.43
CA LEU A 65 -3.21 -15.71 9.15
C LEU A 65 -4.06 -15.63 10.42
N LEU A 66 -3.59 -16.18 11.54
CA LEU A 66 -4.38 -16.21 12.77
C LEU A 66 -4.19 -14.97 13.64
N LYS A 67 -3.00 -14.35 13.63
CA LYS A 67 -2.67 -13.27 14.58
C LYS A 67 -2.53 -11.89 13.93
N VAL A 68 -2.20 -11.82 12.64
CA VAL A 68 -1.93 -10.55 11.96
C VAL A 68 -3.06 -10.18 11.02
N ASN A 69 -3.37 -11.02 10.04
CA ASN A 69 -4.45 -10.76 9.10
C ASN A 69 -4.97 -12.06 8.46
N PRO A 70 -6.23 -12.45 8.71
CA PRO A 70 -6.82 -13.68 8.15
C PRO A 70 -6.93 -13.66 6.62
N ASN A 71 -6.89 -12.49 5.99
CA ASN A 71 -6.86 -12.38 4.53
C ASN A 71 -5.45 -12.67 3.97
N GLY A 72 -4.44 -12.67 4.84
CA GLY A 72 -3.03 -12.78 4.51
C GLY A 72 -2.57 -11.72 3.50
N GLN A 73 -3.09 -10.50 3.65
CA GLN A 73 -2.73 -9.34 2.86
C GLN A 73 -1.82 -8.41 3.67
N VAL A 74 -1.06 -7.58 2.95
CA VAL A 74 -0.25 -6.49 3.50
C VAL A 74 -0.63 -5.20 2.76
N PRO A 75 -0.56 -4.02 3.40
CA PRO A 75 -0.06 -3.77 4.74
C PRO A 75 -1.08 -4.05 5.85
N VAL A 76 -0.59 -4.11 7.09
CA VAL A 76 -1.40 -4.19 8.31
C VAL A 76 -0.78 -3.30 9.38
N LEU A 77 -1.58 -2.51 10.07
CA LEU A 77 -1.16 -1.71 11.23
C LEU A 77 -1.60 -2.40 12.52
N GLY A 78 -0.64 -2.95 13.26
CA GLY A 78 -0.86 -3.55 14.57
C GLY A 78 -0.46 -2.61 15.71
N SER A 79 -1.08 -2.81 16.87
CA SER A 79 -0.64 -2.24 18.14
C SER A 79 -1.22 -3.07 19.28
N PRO A 80 -0.41 -3.50 20.26
CA PRO A 80 -0.91 -4.25 21.42
C PRO A 80 -1.73 -3.36 22.38
N VAL A 81 -1.66 -2.04 22.23
CA VAL A 81 -2.35 -1.07 23.10
C VAL A 81 -3.54 -0.44 22.40
N ALA A 82 -3.42 -0.13 21.11
CA ALA A 82 -4.44 0.63 20.39
C ALA A 82 -5.56 -0.24 19.79
N PHE A 83 -5.31 -1.53 19.55
CA PHE A 83 -6.28 -2.42 18.91
C PHE A 83 -6.32 -3.79 19.59
N SER A 84 -7.50 -4.40 19.64
CA SER A 84 -7.63 -5.82 19.99
C SER A 84 -7.24 -6.74 18.82
N PHE A 85 -7.33 -6.25 17.59
CA PHE A 85 -6.87 -6.94 16.38
C PHE A 85 -6.31 -5.92 15.37
N PRO A 86 -5.23 -6.24 14.63
CA PRO A 86 -4.61 -5.29 13.69
C PRO A 86 -5.55 -4.76 12.59
N LEU A 87 -5.35 -3.50 12.19
CA LEU A 87 -6.06 -2.87 11.08
C LEU A 87 -5.46 -3.32 9.75
N ALA A 88 -6.26 -4.02 8.93
CA ALA A 88 -5.79 -4.64 7.69
C ALA A 88 -6.23 -3.93 6.39
N GLN A 89 -7.08 -2.90 6.46
CA GLN A 89 -7.57 -2.17 5.28
C GLN A 89 -6.77 -0.89 5.07
N THR A 90 -6.16 -0.71 3.89
CA THR A 90 -5.30 0.45 3.59
C THR A 90 -6.01 1.80 3.83
N THR A 91 -7.28 1.91 3.45
CA THR A 91 -8.11 3.10 3.69
C THR A 91 -8.37 3.33 5.18
N ALA A 92 -8.63 2.27 5.95
CA ALA A 92 -8.81 2.36 7.40
C ALA A 92 -7.51 2.74 8.13
N ILE A 93 -6.36 2.18 7.71
CA ILE A 93 -5.05 2.58 8.22
C ILE A 93 -4.82 4.07 7.92
N SER A 94 -5.08 4.51 6.69
CA SER A 94 -4.89 5.91 6.30
C SER A 94 -5.76 6.86 7.11
N ALA A 95 -7.06 6.54 7.25
CA ALA A 95 -7.98 7.33 8.07
C ALA A 95 -7.50 7.42 9.53
N TYR A 96 -7.12 6.29 10.13
CA TYR A 96 -6.63 6.23 11.51
C TYR A 96 -5.38 7.09 11.73
N VAL A 97 -4.46 7.12 10.75
CA VAL A 97 -3.26 7.95 10.81
C VAL A 97 -3.64 9.42 10.62
N SER A 98 -4.50 9.74 9.66
CA SER A 98 -4.95 11.11 9.41
C SER A 98 -5.66 11.76 10.60
N GLU A 99 -6.43 11.00 11.39
CA GLU A 99 -7.02 11.47 12.65
C GLU A 99 -5.97 11.97 13.65
N ARG A 100 -4.77 11.38 13.63
CA ARG A 100 -3.66 11.68 14.56
C ARG A 100 -2.71 12.72 14.02
N TYR A 101 -2.68 12.90 12.70
CA TYR A 101 -1.75 13.74 11.97
C TYR A 101 -2.53 14.67 11.01
N PRO A 102 -3.03 15.83 11.51
CA PRO A 102 -4.01 16.64 10.79
C PRO A 102 -3.55 17.18 9.44
N ALA A 103 -2.23 17.28 9.20
CA ALA A 103 -1.68 17.68 7.91
C ALA A 103 -2.07 16.71 6.78
N LEU A 104 -2.34 15.44 7.11
CA LEU A 104 -2.75 14.43 6.14
C LEU A 104 -4.20 14.57 5.67
N LEU A 105 -5.05 15.27 6.43
CA LEU A 105 -6.45 15.49 6.07
C LEU A 105 -6.89 16.91 6.46
N PRO A 106 -6.43 17.93 5.72
CA PRO A 106 -6.84 19.31 5.96
C PRO A 106 -8.36 19.45 5.85
N LYS A 107 -9.00 20.09 6.83
CA LYS A 107 -10.47 20.21 6.91
C LYS A 107 -11.11 20.77 5.63
N ALA A 108 -10.44 21.71 4.96
CA ALA A 108 -10.94 22.33 3.73
C ALA A 108 -11.08 21.35 2.56
N HIS A 109 -10.35 20.23 2.57
CA HIS A 109 -10.30 19.26 1.48
C HIS A 109 -10.65 17.83 1.94
N ALA A 110 -11.09 17.66 3.19
CA ALA A 110 -11.25 16.34 3.80
C ALA A 110 -12.20 15.44 3.01
N GLU A 111 -13.39 15.95 2.65
CA GLU A 111 -14.38 15.20 1.88
C GLU A 111 -13.84 14.77 0.50
N THR A 112 -13.16 15.68 -0.20
CA THR A 112 -12.54 15.39 -1.51
C THR A 112 -11.46 14.32 -1.38
N ILE A 113 -10.56 14.45 -0.38
CA ILE A 113 -9.50 13.47 -0.13
C ILE A 113 -10.09 12.09 0.17
N GLU A 114 -11.08 12.00 1.05
CA GLU A 114 -11.72 10.73 1.42
C GLU A 114 -12.41 10.08 0.23
N LYS A 115 -13.19 10.86 -0.54
CA LYS A 115 -13.85 10.39 -1.76
C LYS A 115 -12.82 9.87 -2.77
N SER A 116 -11.76 10.63 -3.04
CA SER A 116 -10.74 10.25 -4.02
C SER A 116 -9.90 9.06 -3.57
N LEU A 117 -9.61 8.92 -2.28
CA LEU A 117 -8.97 7.72 -1.74
C LEU A 117 -9.89 6.50 -1.92
N LYS A 118 -11.18 6.64 -1.62
CA LYS A 118 -12.14 5.56 -1.85
C LYS A 118 -12.18 5.16 -3.32
N GLN A 119 -12.32 6.12 -4.24
CA GLN A 119 -12.32 5.86 -5.69
C GLN A 119 -11.04 5.15 -6.15
N MET A 120 -9.87 5.55 -5.64
CA MET A 120 -8.60 4.90 -5.98
C MET A 120 -8.57 3.44 -5.50
N HIS A 121 -9.02 3.17 -4.28
CA HIS A 121 -9.02 1.81 -3.71
C HIS A 121 -10.15 0.91 -4.24
N ASP A 122 -11.14 1.48 -4.94
CA ASP A 122 -12.09 0.71 -5.75
C ASP A 122 -11.44 0.19 -7.05
N LEU A 123 -10.25 0.68 -7.42
CA LEU A 123 -9.49 0.17 -8.57
C LEU A 123 -8.82 -1.18 -8.27
N ASN A 124 -8.74 -2.05 -9.26
CA ASN A 124 -7.99 -3.30 -9.15
C ASN A 124 -6.50 -3.06 -9.47
N PHE A 125 -5.71 -2.73 -8.44
CA PHE A 125 -4.26 -2.54 -8.57
C PHE A 125 -3.51 -3.76 -9.11
N PHE A 126 -4.04 -4.97 -8.95
CA PHE A 126 -3.44 -6.18 -9.50
C PHE A 126 -3.53 -6.18 -11.03
N THR A 127 -4.71 -5.91 -11.58
CA THR A 127 -4.95 -5.73 -13.03
C THR A 127 -4.10 -4.60 -13.61
N LEU A 128 -3.95 -3.50 -12.88
CA LEU A 128 -3.14 -2.37 -13.32
C LEU A 128 -1.63 -2.67 -13.28
N SER A 129 -1.15 -3.47 -12.31
CA SER A 129 0.28 -3.76 -12.13
C SER A 129 0.80 -4.97 -12.93
N PHE A 130 0.00 -6.01 -13.14
CA PHE A 130 0.49 -7.32 -13.61
C PHE A 130 0.08 -7.67 -15.05
N LEU A 131 0.28 -6.73 -15.99
CA LEU A 131 -0.02 -6.86 -17.43
C LEU A 131 0.44 -8.16 -18.11
N LYS A 132 1.55 -8.75 -17.66
CA LYS A 132 2.26 -9.84 -18.37
C LYS A 132 2.44 -11.12 -17.55
N SER A 133 1.81 -11.23 -16.38
CA SER A 133 2.12 -12.32 -15.43
C SER A 133 0.88 -13.03 -14.86
N PRO A 134 0.06 -13.70 -15.69
CA PRO A 134 -0.99 -14.58 -15.19
C PRO A 134 -0.44 -15.71 -14.30
N LYS A 135 0.81 -16.14 -14.53
CA LYS A 135 1.51 -17.14 -13.71
C LYS A 135 1.70 -16.74 -12.24
N LEU A 136 1.81 -15.43 -11.94
CA LEU A 136 1.92 -14.94 -10.56
C LEU A 136 0.57 -15.05 -9.82
N ALA A 137 -0.55 -14.82 -10.51
CA ALA A 137 -1.88 -15.01 -9.94
C ALA A 137 -2.16 -16.47 -9.62
N SER A 138 -1.86 -17.38 -10.56
CA SER A 138 -2.06 -18.82 -10.38
C SER A 138 -1.12 -19.39 -9.32
N GLY A 139 0.14 -18.93 -9.27
CA GLY A 139 1.13 -19.41 -8.28
C GLY A 139 0.67 -19.24 -6.83
N PHE A 140 0.05 -18.11 -6.48
CA PHE A 140 -0.49 -17.93 -5.12
C PHE A 140 -1.67 -18.85 -4.80
N ALA A 141 -2.51 -19.18 -5.79
CA ALA A 141 -3.62 -20.11 -5.61
C ALA A 141 -3.11 -21.56 -5.45
N ASP A 142 -2.11 -21.95 -6.24
CA ASP A 142 -1.46 -23.27 -6.16
C ASP A 142 -0.81 -23.48 -4.79
N VAL A 143 -0.20 -22.43 -4.26
CA VAL A 143 0.40 -22.41 -2.92
C VAL A 143 -0.65 -22.64 -1.82
N ALA A 144 -1.82 -22.01 -1.91
CA ALA A 144 -2.92 -22.26 -0.96
C ALA A 144 -3.41 -23.71 -1.03
N LEU A 145 -3.63 -24.22 -2.26
CA LEU A 145 -4.08 -25.59 -2.51
C LEU A 145 -3.08 -26.63 -1.96
N LYS A 146 -1.78 -26.41 -2.19
CA LYS A 146 -0.71 -27.29 -1.69
C LYS A 146 -0.71 -27.38 -0.16
N ARG A 147 -0.95 -26.27 0.54
CA ARG A 147 -1.08 -26.26 2.00
C ARG A 147 -2.37 -26.93 2.48
N LEU A 148 -3.49 -26.70 1.80
CA LEU A 148 -4.78 -27.33 2.10
C LEU A 148 -4.75 -28.87 1.95
N ALA A 149 -3.91 -29.39 1.04
CA ALA A 149 -3.74 -30.83 0.85
C ALA A 149 -3.02 -31.53 2.02
N ARG A 150 -2.45 -30.78 2.97
CA ARG A 150 -1.83 -31.32 4.17
C ARG A 150 -2.89 -31.79 5.17
N ASN A 151 -2.62 -32.90 5.83
CA ASN A 151 -3.50 -33.45 6.88
C ASN A 151 -3.09 -33.01 8.30
N ASP A 152 -1.94 -32.35 8.45
CA ASP A 152 -1.32 -31.95 9.72
C ASP A 152 -1.52 -30.47 10.07
N ILE A 153 -2.55 -29.83 9.50
CA ILE A 153 -2.90 -28.43 9.76
C ILE A 153 -4.11 -28.31 10.69
N SER A 154 -4.15 -27.25 11.51
CA SER A 154 -5.30 -26.95 12.37
C SER A 154 -6.56 -26.66 11.55
N GLU A 155 -7.73 -26.84 12.16
CA GLU A 155 -9.02 -26.58 11.51
C GLU A 155 -9.18 -25.07 11.22
N GLU A 156 -8.74 -24.24 12.16
CA GLU A 156 -8.73 -22.78 12.04
C GLU A 156 -7.85 -22.32 10.88
N TYR A 157 -6.64 -22.88 10.76
CA TYR A 157 -5.73 -22.56 9.66
C TYR A 157 -6.29 -23.04 8.31
N ARG A 158 -6.94 -24.21 8.27
CA ARG A 158 -7.63 -24.70 7.06
C ARG A 158 -8.71 -23.71 6.59
N LYS A 159 -9.58 -23.24 7.49
CA LYS A 159 -10.61 -22.23 7.17
C LYS A 159 -10.01 -20.93 6.64
N ALA A 160 -8.91 -20.47 7.25
CA ALA A 160 -8.21 -19.27 6.79
C ALA A 160 -7.63 -19.44 5.37
N LEU A 161 -7.04 -20.60 5.06
CA LEU A 161 -6.52 -20.92 3.73
C LEU A 161 -7.63 -21.02 2.66
N GLU A 162 -8.78 -21.62 3.00
CA GLU A 162 -9.95 -21.69 2.11
C GLU A 162 -10.49 -20.30 1.78
N TYR A 163 -10.65 -19.45 2.79
CA TYR A 163 -11.08 -18.06 2.61
C TYR A 163 -10.10 -17.27 1.74
N LYS A 164 -8.79 -17.42 1.99
CA LYS A 164 -7.76 -16.80 1.16
C LYS A 164 -7.80 -17.26 -0.30
N LEU A 165 -8.00 -18.56 -0.54
CA LEU A 165 -8.11 -19.12 -1.89
C LEU A 165 -9.30 -18.52 -2.65
N MET A 166 -10.44 -18.32 -1.97
CA MET A 166 -11.60 -17.65 -2.55
C MET A 166 -11.27 -16.22 -3.00
N ILE A 167 -10.58 -15.43 -2.15
CA ILE A 167 -10.13 -14.07 -2.49
C ILE A 167 -9.20 -14.08 -3.70
N LEU A 168 -8.21 -14.99 -3.73
CA LEU A 168 -7.24 -15.07 -4.83
C LEU A 168 -7.90 -15.35 -6.18
N LYS A 169 -8.89 -16.25 -6.22
CA LYS A 169 -9.63 -16.55 -7.44
C LYS A 169 -10.41 -15.33 -7.94
N ARG A 170 -11.23 -14.74 -7.07
CA ARG A 170 -12.08 -13.59 -7.40
C ARG A 170 -11.27 -12.37 -7.85
N ASP A 171 -10.24 -12.01 -7.09
CA ASP A 171 -9.59 -10.70 -7.23
C ASP A 171 -8.38 -10.70 -8.15
N LYS A 172 -7.79 -11.88 -8.43
CA LYS A 172 -6.55 -11.99 -9.23
C LYS A 172 -6.71 -12.83 -10.47
N VAL A 173 -7.24 -14.04 -10.35
CA VAL A 173 -7.34 -14.97 -11.50
C VAL A 173 -8.37 -14.44 -12.50
N ASP A 174 -9.57 -14.12 -12.02
CA ASP A 174 -10.64 -13.63 -12.90
C ASP A 174 -10.44 -12.18 -13.32
N ALA A 175 -9.47 -11.46 -12.76
CA ALA A 175 -9.25 -10.03 -13.00
C ALA A 175 -8.40 -9.73 -14.25
N LEU A 176 -7.73 -10.76 -14.80
CA LEU A 176 -6.83 -10.64 -15.96
C LEU A 176 -7.51 -10.92 -17.32
N HIS A 177 -8.84 -11.00 -17.37
CA HIS A 177 -9.54 -11.06 -18.65
C HIS A 177 -9.39 -9.74 -19.43
N PRO A 178 -9.17 -9.76 -20.77
CA PRO A 178 -8.92 -8.56 -21.56
C PRO A 178 -9.96 -7.45 -21.38
N GLU A 179 -11.24 -7.79 -21.32
CA GLU A 179 -12.34 -6.82 -21.11
C GLU A 179 -12.26 -6.15 -19.75
N LYS A 180 -11.94 -6.91 -18.70
CA LYS A 180 -11.74 -6.38 -17.35
C LYS A 180 -10.50 -5.51 -17.28
N ILE A 181 -9.41 -5.90 -17.95
CA ILE A 181 -8.22 -5.05 -18.06
C ILE A 181 -8.55 -3.72 -18.73
N HIS A 182 -9.27 -3.73 -19.86
CA HIS A 182 -9.64 -2.51 -20.55
C HIS A 182 -10.57 -1.62 -19.71
N SER A 183 -11.59 -2.21 -19.09
CA SER A 183 -12.48 -1.50 -18.17
C SER A 183 -11.70 -0.84 -17.03
N GLU A 184 -10.77 -1.58 -16.43
CA GLU A 184 -9.99 -1.08 -15.30
C GLU A 184 -9.02 0.04 -15.68
N VAL A 185 -8.42 -0.05 -16.88
CA VAL A 185 -7.60 1.03 -17.44
C VAL A 185 -8.44 2.29 -17.66
N ASN A 186 -9.66 2.17 -18.19
CA ASN A 186 -10.53 3.34 -18.42
C ASN A 186 -10.93 4.00 -17.10
N LYS A 187 -11.21 3.22 -16.05
CA LYS A 187 -11.45 3.77 -14.71
C LYS A 187 -10.21 4.50 -14.18
N ALA A 188 -9.02 3.92 -14.35
CA ALA A 188 -7.78 4.56 -13.92
C ALA A 188 -7.50 5.86 -14.67
N VAL A 189 -7.77 5.92 -15.99
CA VAL A 189 -7.67 7.16 -16.79
C VAL A 189 -8.61 8.22 -16.23
N ALA A 190 -9.90 7.91 -16.09
CA ALA A 190 -10.89 8.86 -15.58
C ALA A 190 -10.54 9.37 -14.17
N TYR A 191 -10.06 8.46 -13.30
CA TYR A 191 -9.58 8.83 -11.97
C TYR A 191 -8.37 9.77 -12.03
N LEU A 192 -7.37 9.47 -12.86
CA LEU A 192 -6.17 10.29 -13.00
C LEU A 192 -6.50 11.68 -13.59
N GLU A 193 -7.44 11.76 -14.54
CA GLU A 193 -7.94 13.03 -15.06
C GLU A 193 -8.68 13.85 -14.00
N GLU A 194 -9.53 13.22 -13.18
CA GLU A 194 -10.22 13.88 -12.06
C GLU A 194 -9.20 14.46 -11.07
N VAL A 195 -8.24 13.66 -10.60
CA VAL A 195 -7.27 14.14 -9.58
C VAL A 195 -6.25 15.12 -10.14
N ALA A 196 -5.94 15.09 -11.45
CA ALA A 196 -5.11 16.12 -12.07
C ALA A 196 -5.71 17.52 -11.91
N SER A 197 -7.04 17.64 -11.85
CA SER A 197 -7.73 18.91 -11.63
C SER A 197 -7.51 19.51 -10.23
N TYR A 198 -6.97 18.74 -9.28
CA TYR A 198 -6.67 19.20 -7.93
C TYR A 198 -5.28 19.82 -7.79
N LEU A 199 -4.46 19.78 -8.85
CA LEU A 199 -3.15 20.40 -8.84
C LEU A 199 -3.28 21.93 -8.93
N GLU A 200 -2.64 22.62 -8.01
CA GLU A 200 -2.51 24.08 -8.01
C GLU A 200 -1.03 24.46 -7.87
N PRO A 201 -0.22 24.24 -8.93
CA PRO A 201 1.25 24.33 -8.85
C PRO A 201 1.77 25.73 -8.50
N GLU A 202 0.98 26.78 -8.76
CA GLU A 202 1.30 28.16 -8.39
C GLU A 202 1.08 28.45 -6.89
N ALA A 203 0.23 27.66 -6.22
CA ALA A 203 -0.10 27.83 -4.81
C ALA A 203 0.79 26.98 -3.88
N GLY A 204 1.20 25.79 -4.34
CA GLY A 204 2.08 24.92 -3.56
C GLY A 204 2.51 23.66 -4.30
N PRO A 205 3.49 22.92 -3.73
CA PRO A 205 4.05 21.74 -4.38
C PRO A 205 3.18 20.47 -4.27
N TRP A 206 2.16 20.48 -3.40
CA TRP A 206 1.29 19.32 -3.15
C TRP A 206 -0.14 19.54 -3.65
N MET A 207 -0.94 18.47 -3.63
CA MET A 207 -2.35 18.52 -4.04
C MET A 207 -3.09 19.66 -3.32
N PHE A 208 -4.01 20.33 -4.01
CA PHE A 208 -4.76 21.49 -3.53
C PHE A 208 -3.88 22.70 -3.16
N GLY A 209 -2.69 22.80 -3.75
CA GLY A 209 -1.75 23.89 -3.46
C GLY A 209 -1.20 23.86 -2.04
N GLN A 210 -1.27 22.70 -1.37
CA GLN A 210 -0.86 22.59 0.03
C GLN A 210 0.67 22.72 0.17
N PRO A 211 1.16 23.35 1.26
CA PRO A 211 2.59 23.40 1.55
C PRO A 211 3.14 22.05 2.02
N ARG A 212 2.27 21.11 2.42
CA ARG A 212 2.61 19.77 2.90
C ARG A 212 1.76 18.72 2.18
N PRO A 213 2.28 17.49 2.03
CA PRO A 213 1.51 16.41 1.43
C PRO A 213 0.39 15.93 2.35
N THR A 214 -0.69 15.48 1.72
CA THR A 214 -1.86 14.88 2.35
C THR A 214 -1.84 13.35 2.24
N ALA A 215 -2.84 12.69 2.80
CA ALA A 215 -3.05 11.26 2.58
C ALA A 215 -3.30 10.94 1.09
N LEU A 216 -3.91 11.83 0.31
CA LEU A 216 -4.10 11.60 -1.12
C LEU A 216 -2.74 11.53 -1.86
N ASP A 217 -1.83 12.44 -1.55
CA ASP A 217 -0.47 12.48 -2.12
C ASP A 217 0.27 11.16 -1.86
N ALA A 218 0.21 10.64 -0.63
CA ALA A 218 0.86 9.39 -0.26
C ALA A 218 0.42 8.19 -1.12
N HIS A 219 -0.84 8.17 -1.55
CA HIS A 219 -1.39 7.09 -2.37
C HIS A 219 -1.14 7.33 -3.86
N LEU A 220 -1.38 8.57 -4.30
CA LEU A 220 -1.33 8.94 -5.70
C LEU A 220 0.09 8.85 -6.28
N VAL A 221 1.09 9.33 -5.53
CA VAL A 221 2.50 9.27 -5.96
C VAL A 221 2.92 7.82 -6.17
N VAL A 222 2.55 6.91 -5.27
CA VAL A 222 2.86 5.48 -5.38
C VAL A 222 2.14 4.84 -6.56
N MET A 223 0.86 5.18 -6.80
CA MET A 223 0.11 4.70 -7.95
C MET A 223 0.74 5.14 -9.27
N ILE A 224 1.14 6.42 -9.38
CA ILE A 224 1.79 6.96 -10.58
C ILE A 224 3.13 6.26 -10.82
N ALA A 225 3.98 6.16 -9.80
CA ALA A 225 5.26 5.47 -9.89
C ALA A 225 5.07 3.99 -10.30
N ARG A 226 4.07 3.31 -9.75
CA ARG A 226 3.71 1.94 -10.12
C ARG A 226 3.31 1.84 -11.59
N LEU A 227 2.44 2.72 -12.08
CA LEU A 227 2.00 2.72 -13.46
C LEU A 227 3.17 3.00 -14.42
N GLN A 228 4.10 3.89 -14.06
CA GLN A 228 5.32 4.13 -14.84
C GLN A 228 6.21 2.89 -14.90
N ASP A 229 6.48 2.25 -13.76
CA ASP A 229 7.33 1.05 -13.67
C ASP A 229 6.82 -0.11 -14.54
N VAL A 230 5.50 -0.26 -14.65
CA VAL A 230 4.87 -1.34 -15.45
C VAL A 230 4.60 -0.95 -16.90
N GLY A 231 5.11 0.20 -17.36
CA GLY A 231 5.01 0.66 -18.75
C GLY A 231 3.62 1.23 -19.12
N ARG A 232 2.85 1.68 -18.14
CA ARG A 232 1.56 2.38 -18.32
C ARG A 232 1.68 3.90 -18.21
N GLY A 233 2.87 4.47 -18.39
CA GLY A 233 3.06 5.92 -18.33
C GLY A 233 2.18 6.72 -19.29
N SER A 234 1.72 6.13 -20.40
CA SER A 234 0.88 6.80 -21.40
C SER A 234 -0.53 7.16 -20.92
N ILE A 235 -1.04 6.52 -19.85
CA ILE A 235 -2.38 6.83 -19.31
C ILE A 235 -2.35 7.92 -18.24
N ILE A 236 -1.16 8.41 -17.91
CA ILE A 236 -0.95 9.38 -16.84
C ILE A 236 -0.88 10.78 -17.48
N PRO A 237 -1.73 11.74 -17.06
CA PRO A 237 -1.61 13.14 -17.48
C PRO A 237 -0.20 13.69 -17.21
N ASP A 238 0.33 14.53 -18.10
CA ASP A 238 1.70 15.02 -17.99
C ASP A 238 1.94 15.86 -16.72
N ALA A 239 0.97 16.67 -16.31
CA ALA A 239 1.02 17.41 -15.05
C ALA A 239 1.20 16.48 -13.83
N LEU A 240 0.57 15.30 -13.84
CA LEU A 240 0.73 14.32 -12.77
C LEU A 240 2.07 13.59 -12.83
N LYS A 241 2.66 13.41 -14.03
CA LYS A 241 4.03 12.88 -14.15
C LYS A 241 5.05 13.83 -13.55
N GLU A 242 4.96 15.13 -13.90
CA GLU A 242 5.84 16.16 -13.35
C GLU A 242 5.68 16.29 -11.82
N TYR A 243 4.44 16.26 -11.34
CA TYR A 243 4.14 16.25 -9.92
C TYR A 243 4.77 15.02 -9.22
N ALA A 244 4.61 13.82 -9.77
CA ALA A 244 5.20 12.62 -9.19
C ALA A 244 6.73 12.62 -9.26
N GLU A 245 7.35 13.15 -10.31
CA GLU A 245 8.80 13.30 -10.40
C GLU A 245 9.35 14.19 -9.26
N LYS A 246 8.68 15.31 -8.98
CA LYS A 246 9.01 16.17 -7.84
C LYS A 246 8.84 15.45 -6.52
N ALA A 247 7.71 14.77 -6.31
CA ALA A 247 7.42 14.02 -5.09
C ALA A 247 8.41 12.87 -4.86
N THR A 248 8.77 12.13 -5.91
CA THR A 248 9.72 11.00 -5.82
C THR A 248 11.19 11.43 -5.68
N SER A 249 11.47 12.72 -5.85
CA SER A 249 12.79 13.31 -5.57
C SER A 249 12.95 13.76 -4.10
N THR A 250 11.91 13.64 -3.28
CA THR A 250 11.94 14.01 -1.86
C THR A 250 12.75 13.03 -1.02
N PRO A 251 13.39 13.48 0.07
CA PRO A 251 14.09 12.59 1.00
C PRO A 251 13.21 11.45 1.54
N GLU A 252 11.93 11.75 1.83
CA GLU A 252 10.96 10.80 2.36
C GLU A 252 10.70 9.65 1.38
N TRP A 253 10.57 9.95 0.08
CA TRP A 253 10.42 8.92 -0.94
C TRP A 253 11.70 8.09 -1.09
N ILE A 254 12.86 8.76 -1.16
CA ILE A 254 14.17 8.11 -1.30
C ILE A 254 14.40 7.13 -0.14
N GLU A 255 14.02 7.49 1.08
CA GLU A 255 14.11 6.61 2.25
C GLU A 255 13.15 5.42 2.17
N VAL A 256 11.92 5.61 1.68
CA VAL A 256 10.96 4.51 1.52
C VAL A 256 11.44 3.54 0.43
N MET A 257 11.87 4.06 -0.71
CA MET A 257 12.18 3.24 -1.87
C MET A 257 13.61 2.70 -1.87
N GLU A 258 14.57 3.38 -1.26
CA GLU A 258 15.98 2.98 -1.18
C GLU A 258 16.54 2.63 -2.58
N GLY A 259 16.15 3.41 -3.60
CA GLY A 259 16.54 3.20 -5.00
C GLY A 259 15.81 2.06 -5.72
N ARG A 260 14.90 1.33 -5.06
CA ARG A 260 14.10 0.28 -5.69
C ARG A 260 13.02 0.87 -6.60
N ARG A 261 12.65 0.09 -7.62
CA ARG A 261 11.36 0.25 -8.31
C ARG A 261 10.23 -0.22 -7.39
N THR A 262 9.02 0.23 -7.69
CA THR A 262 7.83 -0.20 -6.96
C THR A 262 7.47 -1.66 -7.25
N MET A 263 7.90 -2.23 -8.38
CA MET A 263 7.68 -3.63 -8.75
C MET A 263 8.91 -4.49 -8.52
N TYR A 264 8.68 -5.72 -8.05
CA TYR A 264 9.72 -6.73 -8.00
C TYR A 264 9.98 -7.25 -9.40
N ASP A 265 11.24 -7.18 -9.85
CA ASP A 265 11.68 -7.62 -11.18
C ASP A 265 12.35 -9.01 -11.15
N GLY A 266 12.37 -9.67 -9.99
CA GLY A 266 13.00 -10.98 -9.83
C GLY A 266 14.53 -10.95 -9.77
N SER A 267 15.17 -9.79 -9.91
CA SER A 267 16.62 -9.68 -10.04
C SER A 267 17.39 -9.79 -8.72
N GLY A 268 16.70 -9.91 -7.58
CA GLY A 268 17.34 -9.96 -6.26
C GLY A 268 18.13 -8.70 -5.89
N ALA A 269 18.13 -7.65 -6.73
CA ALA A 269 18.92 -6.44 -6.55
C ALA A 269 18.51 -5.61 -5.32
N GLY A 270 17.38 -5.94 -4.67
CA GLY A 270 16.94 -5.34 -3.41
C GLY A 270 17.14 -6.20 -2.16
N LEU A 271 17.71 -7.41 -2.29
CA LEU A 271 18.01 -8.32 -1.16
C LEU A 271 19.48 -8.26 -0.71
N VAL A 272 20.30 -7.38 -1.30
CA VAL A 272 21.72 -7.27 -0.96
C VAL A 272 21.95 -6.21 0.11
N ARG A 273 22.05 -6.69 1.36
CA ARG A 273 22.81 -6.17 2.52
C ARG A 273 22.28 -4.91 3.22
N GLN A 274 22.38 -4.77 4.54
CA GLN A 274 23.43 -5.27 5.44
C GLN A 274 22.88 -5.91 6.72
N ASP A 275 23.64 -6.92 7.15
CA ASP A 275 23.71 -7.45 8.51
C ASP A 275 23.68 -6.34 9.56
#